data_AF-A0A2H5YZR2-F1
#
_entry.id   AF-A0A2H5YZR2-F1
#
_cell.length_a   1.000
_cell.length_b   1.000
_cell.length_c   1.000
_cell.angle_alpha   90.00
_cell.angle_beta   90.00
_cell.angle_gamma   90.00
#
_symmetry.space_group_name_H-M   'P 1'
#
loop_
_entity.id
_entity.type
_entity.pdbx_description
1 polymer ?
#
loop_
_entity_poly.entity_id
_entity_poly.type
_entity_poly.pdbx_seq_one_letter_code
_entity_poly.pdbx_strand_id
1 'polypeptide(L)'
;MSQRRLYIWLDRDPFSGPPDLWIEDIPGRADLDLLAEAIRSGRLGRYLPIRLAISPHESPKLPSGYRSVNVANLLRQYRIPHRTRLEVLVDEHKLAARASSASAEREHDRCT
;
A
#
# COMPACT_ATOMS: atom_id res chain seq x y z
N MET A 1 -15.72 14.55 -18.89
CA MET A 1 -14.32 14.53 -19.37
C MET A 1 -13.51 13.70 -18.41
N SER A 2 -12.91 12.60 -18.87
CA SER A 2 -12.08 11.75 -18.02
C SER A 2 -10.90 12.57 -17.51
N GLN A 3 -10.84 12.82 -16.21
CA GLN A 3 -9.67 13.48 -15.63
C GLN A 3 -8.49 12.57 -15.92
N ARG A 4 -7.48 13.07 -16.63
CA ARG A 4 -6.23 12.34 -16.95
C ARG A 4 -5.38 12.24 -15.69
N ARG A 5 -5.88 11.49 -14.71
CA ARG A 5 -5.30 11.34 -13.39
C ARG A 5 -5.32 9.87 -13.01
N LEU A 6 -4.21 9.43 -12.47
CA LEU A 6 -4.09 8.17 -11.77
C LEU A 6 -4.11 8.47 -10.27
N TYR A 7 -5.18 8.05 -9.61
CA TYR A 7 -5.39 8.21 -8.18
C TYR A 7 -4.73 7.07 -7.42
N ILE A 8 -4.15 7.38 -6.26
CA ILE A 8 -3.30 6.47 -5.51
C ILE A 8 -3.73 6.49 -4.04
N TRP A 9 -3.87 5.30 -3.46
CA TRP A 9 -4.07 5.07 -2.03
C TRP A 9 -2.84 4.39 -1.44
N LEU A 10 -2.33 4.93 -0.34
CA LEU A 10 -1.19 4.45 0.42
C LEU A 10 -1.70 3.55 1.55
N ASP A 11 -1.49 2.24 1.42
CA ASP A 11 -1.87 1.23 2.43
C ASP A 11 -3.36 1.20 2.83
N ARG A 12 -4.22 1.84 2.06
CA ARG A 12 -5.65 1.96 2.32
C ARG A 12 -6.48 1.29 1.23
N ASP A 13 -7.64 0.77 1.64
CA ASP A 13 -8.68 0.30 0.72
C ASP A 13 -9.34 1.50 -0.02
N PRO A 14 -9.36 1.51 -1.37
CA PRO A 14 -10.01 2.56 -2.15
C PRO A 14 -11.50 2.79 -1.88
N PHE A 15 -12.21 1.83 -1.27
CA PHE A 15 -13.61 2.00 -0.87
C PHE A 15 -13.79 2.69 0.49
N SER A 16 -12.71 2.79 1.28
CA SER A 16 -12.77 3.31 2.65
C SER A 16 -12.56 4.82 2.75
N GLY A 17 -12.15 5.48 1.66
CA GLY A 17 -11.90 6.92 1.68
C GLY A 17 -11.33 7.47 0.38
N PRO A 18 -11.13 8.80 0.33
CA PRO A 18 -10.54 9.48 -0.83
C PRO A 18 -9.08 9.05 -1.06
N PRO A 19 -8.55 9.24 -2.28
CA PRO A 19 -7.15 8.96 -2.58
C PRO A 19 -6.23 9.89 -1.80
N ASP A 20 -5.07 9.36 -1.40
CA ASP A 20 -4.04 10.14 -0.69
C ASP A 20 -3.36 11.12 -1.63
N LEU A 21 -3.16 10.72 -2.90
CA LEU A 21 -2.59 11.58 -3.93
C LEU A 21 -3.04 11.15 -5.33
N TRP A 22 -2.68 11.96 -6.32
CA TRP A 22 -2.85 11.64 -7.72
C TRP A 22 -1.61 12.04 -8.53
N ILE A 23 -1.38 11.33 -9.62
CA ILE A 23 -0.40 11.68 -10.64
C ILE A 23 -1.12 11.90 -11.97
N GLU A 24 -0.49 12.65 -12.87
CA GLU A 24 -1.05 12.85 -14.20
C GLU A 24 -0.95 11.55 -15.00
N ASP A 25 -2.04 11.19 -15.68
CA ASP A 25 -2.09 10.07 -16.61
C ASP A 25 -1.59 10.55 -17.98
N ILE A 26 -0.42 10.05 -18.38
CA ILE A 26 0.26 10.44 -19.63
C ILE A 26 -0.07 9.38 -20.68
N PRO A 27 -0.76 9.74 -21.78
CA PRO A 27 -1.11 8.80 -22.84
C PRO A 27 0.12 8.08 -23.40
N GLY A 28 0.02 6.75 -23.52
CA GLY A 28 1.09 5.90 -24.05
C GLY A 28 2.16 5.52 -23.03
N ARG A 29 2.05 5.98 -21.77
CA ARG A 29 2.86 5.45 -20.67
C ARG A 29 2.06 4.47 -19.82
N ALA A 30 2.73 3.45 -19.31
CA ALA A 30 2.12 2.52 -18.39
C ALA A 30 1.99 3.15 -17.00
N ASP A 31 0.88 2.88 -16.31
CA ASP A 31 0.63 3.36 -14.94
C ASP A 31 1.79 3.04 -13.98
N LEU A 32 2.39 1.86 -14.14
CA LEU A 32 3.53 1.43 -13.32
C LEU A 32 4.79 2.25 -13.58
N ASP A 33 5.01 2.71 -14.82
CA ASP A 33 6.13 3.58 -15.15
C ASP A 33 5.95 4.96 -14.51
N LEU A 34 4.72 5.49 -14.58
CA LEU A 34 4.35 6.77 -13.96
C LEU A 34 4.49 6.69 -12.43
N LEU A 35 4.06 5.58 -11.84
CA LEU A 35 4.22 5.32 -10.40
C LEU A 35 5.69 5.20 -10.00
N ALA A 36 6.50 4.48 -10.78
CA ALA A 36 7.94 4.34 -10.54
C ALA A 36 8.67 5.68 -10.61
N GLU A 37 8.30 6.55 -11.55
CA GLU A 37 8.83 7.91 -11.67
C GLU A 37 8.41 8.79 -10.49
N ALA A 38 7.15 8.69 -10.07
CA ALA A 38 6.65 9.42 -8.90
C ALA A 38 7.33 8.99 -7.60
N ILE A 39 7.67 7.70 -7.47
CA ILE A 39 8.47 7.20 -6.34
C ILE A 39 9.90 7.74 -6.41
N ARG A 40 10.54 7.68 -7.57
CA ARG A 40 11.93 8.14 -7.75
C ARG A 40 12.10 9.62 -7.47
N SER A 41 11.11 10.42 -7.85
CA SER A 41 11.04 11.86 -7.58
C SER A 41 10.66 12.19 -6.14
N GLY A 42 10.32 11.20 -5.30
CA GLY A 42 9.93 11.41 -3.91
C GLY A 42 8.52 11.96 -3.72
N ARG A 43 7.70 12.00 -4.78
CA ARG A 43 6.32 12.54 -4.72
C ARG A 43 5.39 11.69 -3.85
N LEU A 44 5.66 10.40 -3.70
CA LEU A 44 4.91 9.50 -2.80
C LEU A 44 5.40 9.60 -1.34
N GLY A 45 6.32 10.50 -1.04
CA GLY A 45 6.93 10.64 0.26
C GLY A 45 8.13 9.70 0.47
N ARG A 46 8.68 9.75 1.69
CA ARG A 46 9.92 9.04 2.05
C ARG A 46 9.71 7.57 2.39
N TYR A 47 8.55 7.24 2.95
CA TYR A 47 8.21 5.91 3.42
C TYR A 47 7.10 5.36 2.55
N LEU A 48 7.39 4.29 1.83
CA LEU A 48 6.40 3.63 1.00
C LEU A 48 5.81 2.43 1.75
N PRO A 49 4.48 2.24 1.70
CA PRO A 49 3.86 1.06 2.26
C PRO A 49 4.22 -0.18 1.44
N ILE A 50 3.89 -1.36 1.97
CA ILE A 50 4.11 -2.64 1.25
C ILE A 50 3.20 -2.72 0.02
N ARG A 51 2.02 -2.09 0.08
CA ARG A 51 0.99 -2.14 -0.95
C ARG A 51 0.45 -0.75 -1.26
N LEU A 52 0.22 -0.53 -2.56
CA LEU A 52 -0.48 0.64 -3.09
C LEU A 52 -1.71 0.17 -3.85
N ALA A 53 -2.75 1.00 -3.87
CA ALA A 53 -3.84 0.83 -4.81
C ALA A 53 -3.84 2.01 -5.79
N ILE A 54 -4.04 1.71 -7.08
CA ILE A 54 -4.11 2.70 -8.15
C ILE A 54 -5.41 2.57 -8.92
N SER A 55 -5.99 3.68 -9.33
CA SER A 55 -7.24 3.73 -10.09
C SER A 55 -7.27 4.94 -11.03
N PRO A 56 -7.83 4.81 -12.25
CA PRO A 56 -8.12 5.98 -13.09
C PRO A 56 -9.34 6.78 -12.58
N HIS A 57 -10.06 6.26 -11.59
CA HIS A 57 -11.23 6.89 -10.98
C HIS A 57 -10.95 7.29 -9.54
N GLU A 58 -11.33 8.52 -9.17
CA GLU A 58 -11.21 9.05 -7.81
C GLU A 58 -12.03 8.26 -6.79
N SER A 59 -13.15 7.69 -7.22
CA SER A 59 -14.03 6.86 -6.40
C SER A 59 -14.39 5.60 -7.19
N PRO A 60 -13.54 4.55 -7.13
CA PRO A 60 -13.86 3.28 -7.77
C PRO A 60 -15.12 2.71 -7.12
N LYS A 61 -16.10 2.32 -7.94
CA LYS A 61 -17.37 1.75 -7.49
C LYS A 61 -17.37 0.22 -7.48
N LEU A 62 -16.39 -0.39 -8.13
CA LEU A 62 -16.27 -1.83 -8.34
C LEU A 62 -14.85 -2.28 -7.99
N PRO A 63 -14.66 -3.52 -7.51
CA PRO A 63 -13.34 -4.06 -7.21
C PRO A 63 -12.39 -4.10 -8.41
N SER A 64 -12.94 -4.21 -9.63
CA SER A 64 -12.18 -4.11 -10.88
C SER A 64 -11.78 -2.67 -11.26
N GLY A 65 -12.30 -1.68 -10.54
CA GLY A 65 -12.04 -0.26 -10.78
C GLY A 65 -10.70 0.22 -10.26
N TYR A 66 -9.97 -0.61 -9.50
CA TYR A 66 -8.63 -0.31 -9.03
C TYR A 66 -7.73 -1.55 -9.12
N ARG A 67 -6.42 -1.33 -9.05
CA ARG A 67 -5.40 -2.37 -9.03
C ARG A 67 -4.52 -2.23 -7.80
N SER A 68 -4.29 -3.33 -7.11
CA SER A 68 -3.26 -3.38 -6.06
C SER A 68 -1.87 -3.64 -6.66
N VAL A 69 -0.90 -2.88 -6.19
CA VAL A 69 0.51 -2.96 -6.59
C VAL A 69 1.34 -3.32 -5.36
N ASN A 70 2.16 -4.36 -5.48
CA ASN A 70 3.17 -4.69 -4.48
C ASN A 70 4.40 -3.80 -4.69
N VAL A 71 4.73 -2.97 -3.69
CA VAL A 71 5.79 -1.97 -3.81
C VAL A 71 7.17 -2.61 -3.88
N ALA A 72 7.42 -3.69 -3.13
CA ALA A 72 8.71 -4.39 -3.18
C ALA A 72 9.00 -4.92 -4.60
N ASN A 73 7.98 -5.50 -5.26
CA ASN A 73 8.11 -5.97 -6.64
C ASN A 73 8.35 -4.80 -7.60
N LEU A 74 7.63 -3.69 -7.43
CA LEU A 74 7.79 -2.49 -8.26
C LEU A 74 9.21 -1.92 -8.13
N LEU A 75 9.70 -1.71 -6.91
CA LEU A 75 11.04 -1.18 -6.66
C LEU A 75 12.12 -2.07 -7.29
N ARG A 76 11.97 -3.39 -7.16
CA ARG A 76 12.89 -4.37 -7.78
C ARG A 76 12.85 -4.29 -9.30
N GLN A 77 11.66 -4.28 -9.90
CA GLN A 77 11.46 -4.23 -11.35
C GLN A 77 12.08 -2.97 -11.96
N TYR A 78 11.89 -1.82 -11.32
CA TYR A 78 12.36 -0.52 -11.81
C TYR A 78 13.73 -0.12 -11.27
N ARG A 79 14.43 -1.04 -10.58
CA ARG A 79 15.76 -0.84 -9.97
C ARG A 79 15.84 0.44 -9.14
N ILE A 80 14.78 0.76 -8.40
CA ILE A 80 14.72 1.96 -7.56
C ILE A 80 15.46 1.67 -6.26
N PRO A 81 16.54 2.40 -5.94
CA PRO A 81 17.24 2.23 -4.68
C PRO A 81 16.34 2.68 -3.53
N HIS A 82 15.83 1.74 -2.75
CA HIS A 82 15.08 2.05 -1.55
C HIS A 82 16.00 1.86 -0.34
N ARG A 83 16.25 2.91 0.44
CA ARG A 83 16.85 2.76 1.77
C ARG A 83 15.80 2.14 2.67
N THR A 84 15.75 0.82 2.71
CA THR A 84 14.83 0.05 3.54
C THR A 84 15.15 0.30 5.02
N ARG A 85 14.60 1.36 5.61
CA ARG A 85 14.40 1.38 7.07
C ARG A 85 13.05 0.71 7.31
N LEU A 86 13.09 -0.63 7.39
CA LEU A 86 11.96 -1.43 7.86
C LEU A 86 11.81 -1.16 9.35
N GLU A 87 11.19 -0.05 9.72
CA GLU A 87 10.53 0.00 11.02
C GLU A 87 9.23 -0.78 10.82
N VAL A 88 9.22 -2.01 11.33
CA VAL A 88 8.00 -2.80 11.44
C VAL A 88 7.09 -2.01 12.37
N LEU A 89 6.18 -1.22 11.81
CA LEU A 89 5.01 -0.73 12.52
C LEU A 89 4.19 -1.99 12.80
N VAL A 90 4.51 -2.66 13.91
CA VAL A 90 3.67 -3.72 14.40
C VAL A 90 2.41 -3.02 14.85
N ASP A 91 1.32 -3.25 14.11
CA ASP A 91 -0.01 -2.87 14.50
C ASP A 91 -0.25 -3.40 15.92
N GLU A 92 -0.18 -2.52 16.92
CA GLU A 92 -0.22 -2.91 18.34
C GLU A 92 -1.52 -3.67 18.66
N HIS A 93 -2.58 -3.43 17.87
CA HIS A 93 -3.85 -4.14 17.98
C HIS A 93 -3.76 -5.61 17.55
N LYS A 94 -2.86 -5.97 16.61
CA LYS A 94 -2.63 -7.37 16.21
C LYS A 94 -1.70 -8.13 17.16
N LEU A 95 -0.76 -7.44 17.79
CA LEU A 95 0.10 -8.03 18.84
C LEU A 95 -0.70 -8.39 20.09
N ALA A 96 -1.64 -7.53 20.51
CA ALA A 96 -2.50 -7.79 21.65
C ALA A 96 -3.35 -9.06 21.44
N ALA A 97 -3.92 -9.26 20.25
CA ALA A 97 -4.74 -10.44 19.95
C ALA A 97 -3.93 -11.76 19.98
N ARG A 98 -2.64 -11.72 19.64
CA ARG A 98 -1.73 -12.88 19.71
C ARG A 98 -1.17 -13.14 21.11
N ALA A 99 -0.95 -12.09 21.91
CA ALA A 99 -0.52 -12.24 23.30
C ALA A 99 -1.63 -12.84 24.17
N SER A 100 -2.90 -12.45 23.95
CA SER A 100 -4.05 -12.99 24.68
C SER A 100 -4.29 -14.48 24.41
N SER A 101 -3.96 -14.96 23.21
CA SER A 101 -4.07 -16.38 22.86
C SER A 101 -2.91 -17.22 23.43
N ALA A 102 -1.70 -16.66 23.51
CA ALA A 102 -0.55 -17.35 24.13
C ALA A 102 -0.66 -17.47 25.66
N SER A 103 -1.39 -16.58 26.32
CA SER A 103 -1.63 -16.67 27.78
C SER A 103 -2.68 -17.72 28.14
N ALA A 104 -3.66 -17.97 27.26
CA ALA A 104 -4.71 -18.98 27.51
C ALA A 104 -4.18 -20.42 27.42
N GLU A 105 -3.16 -20.69 26.60
CA GLU A 105 -2.56 -22.02 26.48
C GLU A 105 -1.64 -22.37 27.66
N ARG A 106 -1.01 -21.38 28.31
CA ARG A 106 -0.11 -21.63 29.45
C ARG A 106 -0.82 -21.92 30.77
N GLU A 107 -2.10 -21.59 30.88
CA GLU A 107 -2.88 -21.86 32.10
C GLU A 107 -3.46 -23.27 32.12
N HIS A 108 -3.52 -23.96 30.97
CA HIS A 108 -3.98 -25.35 30.88
C HIS A 108 -2.91 -26.39 31.24
N ASP A 109 -1.61 -26.04 31.15
CA ASP A 109 -0.49 -26.96 31.45
C ASP A 109 -0.06 -26.92 32.94
N ARG A 110 -0.69 -26.11 33.78
CA ARG A 110 -0.42 -26.05 35.24
C ARG A 110 -1.39 -26.87 36.10
N CYS A 111 -2.34 -27.56 35.48
CA CYS A 111 -3.29 -28.45 36.16
C CYS A 111 -3.29 -29.85 35.53
N THR A 112 -2.15 -30.55 35.64
CA THR A 112 -2.09 -32.02 35.62
C THR A 112 -1.04 -32.48 36.61
#